data_AF-A0A847ASR1-F1
#
_entry.id   AF-A0A847ASR1-F1
#
_cell.length_a   1.000
_cell.length_b   1.000
_cell.length_c   1.000
_cell.angle_alpha   90.00
_cell.angle_beta   90.00
_cell.angle_gamma   90.00
#
_symmetry.space_group_name_H-M   'P 1'
#
loop_
_entity.id
_entity.type
_entity.pdbx_description
1 polymer ?
#
loop_
_entity_poly.entity_id
_entity_poly.type
_entity_poly.pdbx_seq_one_letter_code
_entity_poly.pdbx_strand_id
1 'polypeptide(L)'
;MATRLPYNTAISFELLENIEKGEDFIKSLGFKDVRLRVHNDIVRIEVNKEDLNNLLSERDAVIEYLKKLGFVYITFDLEGFRSGSMDVYVKNNK
;
A
#
# COMPACT_ATOMS: atom_id res chain seq x y z
N MET A 1 -0.72 -13.63 2.44
CA MET A 1 0.35 -13.29 1.48
C MET A 1 -0.15 -13.06 0.05
N ALA A 2 -1.40 -13.43 -0.31
CA ALA A 2 -1.96 -13.21 -1.65
C ALA A 2 -3.05 -12.11 -1.75
N THR A 3 -3.06 -11.10 -0.86
CA THR A 3 -4.15 -10.09 -0.82
C THR A 3 -3.74 -8.71 -1.32
N ARG A 4 -2.54 -8.53 -1.87
CA ARG A 4 -2.00 -7.19 -2.26
C ARG A 4 -2.38 -6.74 -3.68
N LEU A 5 -3.09 -7.56 -4.45
CA LEU A 5 -3.12 -7.40 -5.91
C LEU A 5 -4.55 -7.53 -6.48
N PRO A 6 -4.88 -6.77 -7.54
CA PRO A 6 -6.09 -6.99 -8.32
C PRO A 6 -5.95 -8.26 -9.17
N TYR A 7 -7.05 -9.00 -9.33
CA TYR A 7 -7.12 -10.13 -10.24
C TYR A 7 -6.82 -9.68 -11.69
N ASN A 8 -6.07 -10.49 -12.46
CA ASN A 8 -5.69 -10.30 -13.87
C ASN A 8 -4.54 -9.33 -14.25
N THR A 9 -3.71 -8.86 -13.31
CA THR A 9 -2.46 -8.16 -13.69
C THR A 9 -1.33 -9.17 -13.83
N ALA A 10 -0.51 -9.09 -14.89
CA ALA A 10 0.73 -9.87 -14.99
C ALA A 10 1.67 -9.42 -13.86
N ILE A 11 1.69 -10.18 -12.76
CA ILE A 11 2.47 -9.83 -11.58
C ILE A 11 3.94 -10.00 -11.95
N SER A 12 4.64 -8.89 -12.22
CA SER A 12 6.09 -8.94 -12.37
C SER A 12 6.72 -9.14 -11.00
N PHE A 13 7.78 -9.95 -10.93
CA PHE A 13 8.58 -10.09 -9.71
C PHE A 13 9.08 -8.73 -9.20
N GLU A 14 9.40 -7.82 -10.13
CA GLU A 14 9.79 -6.45 -9.87
C GLU A 14 8.71 -5.66 -9.10
N LEU A 15 7.43 -5.81 -9.45
CA LEU A 15 6.35 -5.12 -8.73
C LEU A 15 6.25 -5.62 -7.28
N LEU A 16 6.36 -6.93 -7.06
CA LEU A 16 6.35 -7.50 -5.72
C LEU A 16 7.52 -6.99 -4.88
N GLU A 17 8.71 -6.94 -5.47
CA GLU A 17 9.92 -6.42 -4.83
C GLU A 17 9.79 -4.92 -4.49
N ASN A 18 9.22 -4.12 -5.40
CA ASN A 18 8.99 -2.70 -5.17
C ASN A 18 7.94 -2.45 -4.08
N ILE A 19 6.89 -3.29 -4.01
CA ILE A 19 5.92 -3.27 -2.91
C ILE A 19 6.63 -3.55 -1.57
N GLU A 20 7.47 -4.58 -1.51
CA GLU A 20 8.19 -4.95 -0.29
C GLU A 20 9.16 -3.83 0.16
N LYS A 21 9.97 -3.31 -0.76
CA LYS A 21 10.86 -2.16 -0.51
C LYS A 21 10.09 -0.94 0.00
N GLY A 22 8.94 -0.64 -0.60
CA GLY A 22 8.08 0.46 -0.17
C GLY A 22 7.51 0.27 1.23
N GLU A 23 7.01 -0.94 1.56
CA GLU A 23 6.52 -1.26 2.90
C GLU A 23 7.64 -1.14 3.95
N ASP A 24 8.85 -1.63 3.64
CA ASP A 24 9.98 -1.62 4.57
C ASP A 24 10.55 -0.22 4.79
N PHE A 25 10.58 0.62 3.76
CA PHE A 25 10.93 2.03 3.91
C PHE A 25 9.97 2.74 4.87
N ILE A 26 8.66 2.58 4.68
CA ILE A 26 7.67 3.23 5.56
C ILE A 26 7.80 2.67 6.99
N LYS A 27 7.99 1.36 7.18
CA LYS A 27 8.27 0.81 8.52
C LYS A 27 9.51 1.43 9.17
N SER A 28 10.56 1.73 8.39
CA SER A 28 11.77 2.37 8.90
C SER A 28 11.54 3.78 9.46
N LEU A 29 10.44 4.44 9.07
CA LEU A 29 9.99 5.74 9.61
C LEU A 29 9.22 5.61 10.95
N GLY A 30 9.05 4.39 11.48
CA GLY A 30 8.43 4.13 12.78
C GLY A 30 7.02 3.54 12.73
N PHE A 31 6.49 3.24 11.55
CA PHE A 31 5.17 2.62 11.37
C PHE A 31 5.24 1.11 11.64
N LYS A 32 4.34 0.59 12.49
CA LYS A 32 4.35 -0.84 12.85
C LYS A 32 3.74 -1.73 11.78
N ASP A 33 2.52 -1.39 11.37
CA ASP A 33 1.75 -2.13 10.38
C ASP A 33 1.59 -1.27 9.12
N VAL A 34 2.23 -1.70 8.04
CA VAL A 34 2.15 -1.04 6.73
C VAL A 34 1.75 -2.07 5.69
N ARG A 35 0.80 -1.71 4.83
CA ARG A 35 0.56 -2.42 3.57
C ARG A 35 0.53 -1.45 2.41
N LEU A 36 1.17 -1.84 1.32
CA LEU A 36 0.97 -1.21 0.02
C LEU A 36 0.03 -2.09 -0.80
N ARG A 37 -1.09 -1.50 -1.23
CA ARG A 37 -2.06 -2.13 -2.14
C ARG A 37 -1.95 -1.47 -3.49
N VAL A 38 -1.77 -2.26 -4.54
CA VAL A 38 -1.67 -1.73 -5.90
C VAL A 38 -3.01 -1.87 -6.62
N HIS A 39 -3.45 -0.78 -7.23
CA HIS A 39 -4.66 -0.64 -8.04
C HIS A 39 -4.26 0.01 -9.35
N ASN A 40 -3.79 -0.80 -10.31
CA ASN A 40 -3.17 -0.34 -11.54
C ASN A 40 -2.03 0.66 -11.25
N ASP A 41 -2.20 1.93 -11.62
CA ASP A 41 -1.19 2.98 -11.44
C ASP A 41 -1.23 3.65 -10.05
N ILE A 42 -2.16 3.25 -9.19
CA ILE A 42 -2.35 3.77 -7.84
C ILE A 42 -1.78 2.80 -6.82
N VAL A 43 -0.87 3.28 -5.98
CA VAL A 43 -0.53 2.61 -4.73
C VAL A 43 -1.31 3.26 -3.58
N ARG A 44 -2.02 2.43 -2.82
CA ARG A 44 -2.78 2.80 -1.64
C ARG A 44 -2.05 2.27 -0.40
N ILE A 45 -1.59 3.20 0.43
CA ILE A 45 -0.93 2.93 1.70
C ILE A 45 -1.98 2.67 2.77
N GLU A 46 -1.85 1.57 3.51
CA GLU A 46 -2.64 1.26 4.68
C GLU A 46 -1.71 1.26 5.91
N VAL A 47 -1.98 2.13 6.89
CA VAL A 47 -1.31 2.17 8.20
C VAL A 47 -2.34 2.14 9.33
N ASN A 48 -1.94 1.87 10.57
CA ASN A 48 -2.86 1.97 11.70
C ASN A 48 -3.48 3.36 11.79
N LYS A 49 -4.74 3.44 12.25
CA LYS A 49 -5.50 4.71 12.29
C LYS A 49 -4.80 5.78 13.12
N GLU A 50 -4.17 5.38 14.22
CA GLU A 50 -3.36 6.26 15.07
C GLU A 50 -2.15 6.87 14.35
N ASP A 51 -1.65 6.23 13.30
CA ASP A 51 -0.46 6.65 12.55
C ASP A 51 -0.78 7.53 11.34
N LEU A 52 -2.06 7.78 11.02
CA LEU A 52 -2.45 8.56 9.82
C LEU A 52 -1.88 9.99 9.82
N ASN A 53 -1.84 10.65 10.98
CA ASN A 53 -1.26 11.99 11.10
C ASN A 53 0.27 11.98 10.92
N ASN A 54 0.93 10.91 11.39
CA ASN A 54 2.37 10.73 11.21
C ASN A 54 2.69 10.51 9.74
N LEU A 55 1.88 9.70 9.03
CA LEU A 55 2.04 9.49 7.59
C LEU A 55 1.90 10.78 6.79
N LEU A 56 0.97 11.66 7.20
CA LEU A 56 0.82 12.98 6.57
C LEU A 56 2.04 13.88 6.82
N SER A 57 2.69 13.74 7.96
CA SER A 57 3.90 14.50 8.32
C SER A 57 5.13 14.02 7.53
N GLU A 58 5.23 12.71 7.30
CA GLU A 58 6.29 12.05 6.53
C GLU A 58 6.02 12.02 5.01
N ARG A 59 4.94 12.66 4.53
CA ARG A 59 4.42 12.48 3.17
C ARG A 59 5.45 12.73 2.07
N ASP A 60 6.32 13.72 2.24
CA ASP A 60 7.24 14.14 1.18
C ASP A 60 8.33 13.07 0.99
N ALA A 61 8.86 12.52 2.09
CA ALA A 61 9.82 11.41 2.06
C ALA A 61 9.21 10.13 1.47
N VAL A 62 7.97 9.82 1.86
CA VAL A 62 7.21 8.68 1.31
C VAL A 62 6.96 8.85 -0.19
N ILE A 63 6.54 10.03 -0.64
CA ILE A 63 6.31 10.31 -2.06
C ILE A 63 7.60 10.15 -2.86
N GLU A 64 8.69 10.75 -2.40
CA GLU A 64 9.98 10.69 -3.09
C GLU A 64 10.46 9.24 -3.25
N TYR A 65 10.41 8.45 -2.17
CA TYR A 65 10.88 7.07 -2.20
C TYR A 65 10.01 6.18 -3.11
N LEU A 66 8.68 6.25 -2.96
CA LEU A 66 7.77 5.42 -3.77
C LEU A 66 7.80 5.80 -5.26
N LYS A 67 8.04 7.07 -5.58
CA LYS A 67 8.26 7.52 -6.97
C LYS A 67 9.52 6.91 -7.58
N LYS A 68 10.61 6.79 -6.81
CA LYS A 68 11.85 6.12 -7.27
C LYS A 68 11.65 4.63 -7.56
N LEU A 69 10.67 4.00 -6.91
CA LEU A 69 10.27 2.61 -7.17
C LEU A 69 9.29 2.46 -8.34
N GLY A 70 8.94 3.55 -9.03
CA GLY A 70 8.10 3.52 -10.23
C GLY A 70 6.60 3.70 -9.97
N PHE A 71 6.16 3.99 -8.74
CA PHE A 71 4.74 4.26 -8.48
C PHE A 71 4.30 5.63 -8.98
N VAL A 72 3.13 5.70 -9.64
CA VAL A 72 2.63 6.93 -10.27
C VAL A 72 1.74 7.73 -9.31
N TYR A 73 0.70 7.12 -8.76
CA TYR A 73 -0.20 7.80 -7.85
C TYR A 73 -0.09 7.19 -6.46
N ILE A 74 0.21 8.01 -5.47
CA ILE A 74 0.42 7.58 -4.09
C ILE A 74 -0.71 8.15 -3.25
N THR A 75 -1.46 7.25 -2.62
CA THR A 75 -2.62 7.57 -1.78
C THR A 75 -2.48 6.82 -0.46
N PHE A 76 -3.25 7.21 0.55
CA PHE A 76 -3.44 6.39 1.74
C PHE A 76 -4.93 6.18 1.99
N ASP A 77 -5.25 5.03 2.59
CA ASP A 77 -6.62 4.72 2.96
C ASP A 77 -7.04 5.51 4.19
N LEU A 78 -8.11 6.31 4.07
CA LEU A 78 -8.65 7.10 5.18
C LEU A 78 -9.21 6.22 6.31
N GLU A 79 -9.60 4.99 6.00
CA GLU A 79 -10.03 4.01 7.01
C GLU A 79 -8.85 3.30 7.67
N GLY A 80 -7.63 3.52 7.16
CA GLY A 80 -6.40 2.90 7.63
C GLY A 80 -6.35 1.38 7.37
N PHE A 81 -5.46 0.72 8.08
CA PHE A 81 -5.24 -0.71 8.00
C PHE A 81 -6.39 -1.49 8.63
N ARG A 82 -6.93 -2.46 7.89
CA ARG A 82 -7.97 -3.39 8.36
C ARG A 82 -7.93 -4.72 7.63
N SER A 83 -8.49 -5.76 8.26
CA SER A 83 -8.70 -7.05 7.60
C SER A 83 -9.76 -6.92 6.51
N GLY A 84 -9.59 -7.66 5.40
CA GLY A 84 -10.55 -7.68 4.29
C GLY A 84 -10.64 -6.39 3.48
N SER A 85 -9.67 -5.47 3.58
CA SER A 85 -9.68 -4.19 2.85
C SER A 85 -9.72 -4.32 1.32
N MET A 86 -9.33 -5.49 0.79
CA MET A 86 -9.39 -5.82 -0.64
C MET A 86 -10.58 -6.71 -1.00
N ASP A 87 -11.33 -7.22 -0.01
CA ASP A 87 -12.36 -8.24 -0.18
C ASP A 87 -13.78 -7.69 -0.01
N VAL A 88 -13.95 -6.37 0.06
CA VAL A 88 -15.22 -5.68 0.36
C VAL A 88 -16.36 -6.15 -0.56
N TYR A 89 -16.05 -6.39 -1.84
CA TYR A 89 -17.01 -6.83 -2.85
C TYR A 89 -16.90 -8.31 -3.22
N VAL A 90 -16.07 -9.10 -2.52
CA VAL A 90 -15.93 -10.55 -2.79
C VAL A 90 -17.13 -11.36 -2.25
N LYS A 91 -18.16 -10.70 -1.71
CA LYS A 91 -19.43 -11.34 -1.36
C LYS A 91 -20.30 -11.55 -2.62
N ASN A 92 -20.42 -12.83 -2.98
CA ASN A 92 -21.50 -13.51 -3.73
C ASN A 92 -21.19 -13.93 -5.18
N ASN A 93 -20.45 -15.04 -5.31
CA ASN A 93 -20.80 -16.11 -6.26
C ASN A 93 -21.17 -17.36 -5.45
N LYS A 94 -22.31 -17.31 -4.75
CA LYS A 94 -23.02 -18.51 -4.29
C LYS A 94 -24.19 -18.75 -5.22
#